data_AF-A0A9P6N3F5-F1
#
_entry.id   AF-A0A9P6N3F5-F1
#
_cell.length_a   1.000
_cell.length_b   1.000
_cell.length_c   1.000
_cell.angle_alpha   90.00
_cell.angle_beta   90.00
_cell.angle_gamma   90.00
#
_symmetry.space_group_name_H-M   'P 1'
#
loop_
_entity.id
_entity.type
_entity.pdbx_description
1 polymer ?
#
loop_
_entity_poly.entity_id
_entity_poly.type
_entity_poly.pdbx_seq_one_letter_code
_entity_poly.pdbx_strand_id
1 'polypeptide(L)'
;MVQTFQLEKSTETLITSRKTISEKQREFILLHINNGRRPSVQVELIQLISENKSIQHQWSVGMEAYHQVYVVEAAAAAAEATAKANAELKSTLENDVRVLKYQIANLKRQLDAVASRRKRMLADAEEHRIIMRRNKTRD
;
A
#
# COMPACT_ATOMS: atom_id res chain seq x y z
N MET A 1 -15.34 7.73 -11.90
CA MET A 1 -15.51 8.46 -13.20
C MET A 1 -16.60 9.54 -13.15
N VAL A 2 -17.73 9.34 -12.47
CA VAL A 2 -18.79 10.38 -12.37
C VAL A 2 -18.38 11.57 -11.49
N GLN A 3 -17.70 11.33 -10.36
CA GLN A 3 -17.28 12.41 -9.44
C GLN A 3 -16.14 13.28 -10.00
N THR A 4 -15.19 12.70 -10.76
CA THR A 4 -14.12 13.44 -11.44
C THR A 4 -14.69 14.42 -12.45
N PHE A 5 -15.61 13.94 -13.29
CA PHE A 5 -16.28 14.77 -14.29
C PHE A 5 -17.11 15.90 -13.67
N GLN A 6 -17.79 15.63 -12.55
CA GLN A 6 -18.53 16.66 -11.81
C GLN A 6 -17.61 17.72 -11.20
N LEU A 7 -16.45 17.31 -10.67
CA LEU A 7 -15.46 18.21 -10.11
C LEU A 7 -14.80 19.07 -11.18
N GLU A 8 -14.45 18.51 -12.33
CA GLU A 8 -13.93 19.23 -13.49
C GLU A 8 -14.92 20.31 -13.94
N LYS A 9 -16.18 19.94 -14.16
CA LYS A 9 -17.24 20.89 -14.54
C LYS A 9 -17.45 21.99 -13.49
N SER A 10 -17.40 21.64 -12.20
CA SER A 10 -17.49 22.60 -11.10
C SER A 10 -16.30 23.57 -11.09
N THR A 11 -15.10 23.07 -11.36
CA THR A 11 -13.87 23.86 -11.46
C THR A 11 -13.95 24.85 -12.63
N GLU A 12 -14.39 24.41 -13.80
CA GLU A 12 -14.60 25.27 -14.97
C GLU A 12 -15.62 26.38 -14.69
N THR A 13 -16.72 26.03 -14.01
CA THR A 13 -17.77 26.98 -13.61
C THR A 13 -17.22 28.05 -12.66
N LEU A 14 -16.41 27.64 -11.67
CA LEU A 14 -15.78 28.56 -10.72
C LEU A 14 -14.79 29.51 -11.43
N ILE A 15 -13.96 28.98 -12.34
CA ILE A 15 -13.00 29.77 -13.13
C ILE A 15 -13.74 30.81 -13.98
N THR A 16 -14.80 30.38 -14.68
CA THR A 16 -15.60 31.25 -15.53
C THR A 16 -16.25 32.36 -14.72
N SER A 17 -16.88 32.03 -13.59
CA SER A 17 -17.51 33.01 -12.70
C SER A 17 -16.50 34.04 -12.17
N ARG A 18 -15.29 33.62 -11.78
CA ARG A 18 -14.21 34.53 -11.35
C ARG A 18 -13.74 35.46 -12.47
N LYS A 19 -13.69 34.96 -13.70
CA LYS A 19 -13.35 35.77 -14.88
C LYS A 19 -14.41 36.85 -15.12
N THR A 20 -15.69 36.49 -15.10
CA THR A 20 -16.81 37.44 -15.23
C THR A 20 -16.79 38.51 -14.14
N ILE A 21 -16.53 38.13 -12.88
CA ILE A 21 -16.34 39.10 -11.79
C ILE A 21 -15.19 40.06 -12.10
N SER A 22 -14.04 39.54 -12.54
CA SER A 22 -12.86 40.36 -12.85
C SER A 22 -13.15 41.36 -13.96
N GLU A 23 -13.90 40.96 -14.99
CA GLU A 23 -14.34 41.82 -16.08
C GLU A 23 -15.31 42.91 -15.58
N LYS A 24 -16.28 42.54 -14.75
CA LYS A 24 -17.25 43.48 -14.15
C LYS A 24 -16.60 44.46 -13.16
N GLN A 25 -15.60 44.02 -12.40
CA GLN A 25 -14.79 44.88 -11.55
C GLN A 25 -14.03 45.93 -12.37
N ARG A 26 -13.45 45.53 -13.51
CA ARG A 26 -12.79 46.47 -14.43
C ARG A 26 -13.77 47.48 -14.99
N GLU A 27 -14.95 47.04 -15.43
CA GLU A 27 -16.03 47.93 -15.90
C GLU A 27 -16.37 48.97 -14.81
N PHE A 28 -16.60 48.52 -13.57
CA PHE A 28 -16.92 49.40 -12.44
C PHE A 28 -15.83 50.45 -12.16
N ILE A 29 -14.55 50.04 -12.20
CA ILE A 29 -13.41 50.93 -11.95
C ILE A 29 -13.28 52.00 -13.04
N LEU A 30 -13.56 51.65 -14.30
CA LEU A 30 -13.45 52.56 -15.44
C LEU A 30 -14.59 53.58 -15.53
N LEU A 31 -15.73 53.32 -14.88
CA LEU A 31 -16.82 54.29 -14.83
C LEU A 31 -16.42 55.50 -13.96
N HIS A 32 -16.73 56.70 -14.44
CA HIS A 32 -16.60 57.92 -13.64
C HIS A 32 -17.55 57.88 -12.42
N ILE A 33 -17.19 58.57 -11.33
CA ILE A 33 -17.97 58.55 -10.06
C ILE A 33 -19.42 59.00 -10.27
N ASN A 34 -19.64 59.98 -11.14
CA ASN A 34 -20.97 60.54 -11.44
C ASN A 34 -21.69 59.83 -12.60
N ASN A 35 -21.19 58.70 -13.09
CA ASN A 35 -21.84 57.96 -14.16
C ASN A 35 -23.11 57.29 -13.65
N GLY A 36 -24.27 57.56 -14.28
CA GLY A 36 -25.56 56.98 -13.90
C GLY A 36 -25.63 55.44 -13.98
N ARG A 37 -24.71 54.78 -14.69
CA ARG A 37 -24.59 53.31 -14.76
C ARG A 37 -23.79 52.71 -13.61
N ARG A 38 -23.08 53.52 -12.82
CA ARG A 38 -22.21 53.03 -11.74
C ARG A 38 -22.98 52.25 -10.65
N PRO A 39 -24.15 52.72 -10.17
CA PRO A 39 -24.93 51.96 -9.18
C PRO A 39 -25.41 50.60 -9.71
N SER A 40 -25.84 50.52 -10.97
CA SER A 40 -26.30 49.24 -11.55
C SER A 40 -25.17 48.23 -11.69
N VAL A 41 -24.01 48.66 -12.16
CA VAL A 41 -22.81 47.79 -12.26
C VAL A 41 -22.34 47.36 -10.86
N GLN A 42 -22.46 48.22 -9.84
CA GLN A 42 -22.14 47.86 -8.46
C GLN A 42 -23.06 46.75 -7.93
N VAL A 43 -24.37 46.85 -8.16
CA VAL A 43 -25.34 45.84 -7.74
C VAL A 43 -25.06 44.49 -8.43
N GLU A 44 -24.83 44.51 -9.74
CA GLU A 44 -24.48 43.32 -10.52
C GLU A 44 -23.19 42.68 -9.99
N LEU A 45 -22.16 43.48 -9.69
CA LEU A 45 -20.91 42.99 -9.13
C LEU A 45 -21.10 42.35 -7.74
N ILE A 46 -21.90 42.95 -6.86
CA ILE A 46 -22.22 42.38 -5.53
C ILE A 46 -22.93 41.04 -5.69
N GLN A 47 -23.89 40.96 -6.61
CA GLN A 47 -24.63 39.73 -6.90
C GLN A 47 -23.69 38.62 -7.40
N LEU A 48 -22.84 38.92 -8.39
CA LEU A 48 -21.86 37.96 -8.91
C LEU A 48 -20.89 37.48 -7.83
N ILE A 49 -20.43 38.36 -6.94
CA ILE A 49 -19.57 37.98 -5.80
C ILE A 49 -20.29 37.01 -4.85
N SER A 50 -21.57 37.25 -4.57
CA SER A 50 -22.39 36.36 -3.74
C SER A 50 -22.54 34.97 -4.39
N GLU A 51 -22.87 34.93 -5.67
CA GLU A 51 -23.01 33.69 -6.44
C GLU A 51 -21.69 32.92 -6.52
N ASN A 52 -20.56 33.62 -6.71
CA ASN A 52 -19.23 33.00 -6.74
C ASN A 52 -18.87 32.35 -5.40
N LYS A 53 -19.26 32.94 -4.26
CA LYS A 53 -19.08 32.30 -2.95
C LYS A 53 -19.85 30.99 -2.84
N SER A 54 -21.08 30.94 -3.35
CA SER A 54 -21.87 29.71 -3.38
C SER A 54 -21.21 28.64 -4.26
N ILE A 55 -20.76 29.02 -5.47
CA ILE A 55 -20.07 28.11 -6.38
C ILE A 55 -18.76 27.60 -5.74
N GLN A 56 -18.00 28.48 -5.09
CA GLN A 56 -16.77 28.11 -4.39
C GLN A 56 -17.03 27.13 -3.26
N HIS A 57 -18.10 27.33 -2.48
CA HIS A 57 -18.47 26.39 -1.42
C HIS A 57 -18.81 25.01 -1.98
N GLN A 58 -19.62 24.94 -3.04
CA GLN A 58 -19.96 23.68 -3.71
C GLN A 58 -18.72 22.99 -4.29
N TRP A 59 -17.81 23.75 -4.89
CA TRP A 59 -16.54 23.24 -5.40
C TRP A 59 -15.67 22.64 -4.28
N SER A 60 -15.55 23.33 -3.14
CA SER A 60 -14.79 22.84 -1.97
C SER A 60 -15.36 21.53 -1.43
N VAL A 61 -16.70 21.42 -1.30
CA VAL A 61 -17.35 20.18 -0.87
C VAL A 61 -17.10 19.05 -1.88
N GLY A 62 -17.18 19.34 -3.18
CA GLY A 62 -16.87 18.37 -4.24
C GLY A 62 -15.41 17.90 -4.21
N MET A 63 -14.46 18.81 -3.97
CA MET A 63 -13.04 18.49 -3.81
C MET A 63 -12.79 17.55 -2.63
N GLU A 64 -13.40 17.82 -1.48
CA GLU A 64 -13.26 16.97 -0.29
C GLU A 64 -13.83 15.57 -0.53
N ALA A 65 -15.01 15.47 -1.15
CA ALA A 65 -15.60 14.19 -1.50
C ALA A 65 -14.70 13.40 -2.48
N TYR A 66 -14.16 14.06 -3.50
CA TYR A 66 -13.21 13.43 -4.42
C TYR A 66 -11.95 12.93 -3.71
N HIS A 67 -11.39 13.76 -2.82
CA HIS A 67 -10.19 13.39 -2.07
C HIS A 67 -10.43 12.18 -1.16
N GLN A 68 -11.59 12.13 -0.48
CA GLN A 68 -11.97 10.97 0.34
C GLN A 68 -12.05 9.69 -0.50
N VAL A 69 -12.71 9.73 -1.66
CA VAL A 69 -12.80 8.55 -2.53
C VAL A 69 -11.43 8.12 -3.02
N TYR A 70 -10.60 9.06 -3.48
CA TYR A 70 -9.24 8.75 -3.93
C TYR A 70 -8.39 8.12 -2.83
N VAL A 71 -8.45 8.65 -1.60
CA VAL A 71 -7.70 8.10 -0.46
C VAL A 71 -8.20 6.70 -0.09
N VAL A 72 -9.52 6.47 -0.11
CA VAL A 72 -10.09 5.15 0.17
C VAL A 72 -9.69 4.14 -0.91
N GLU A 73 -9.76 4.50 -2.18
CA GLU A 73 -9.33 3.64 -3.29
C GLU A 73 -7.83 3.34 -3.23
N ALA A 74 -7.00 4.34 -2.94
CA ALA A 74 -5.57 4.15 -2.77
C ALA A 74 -5.24 3.24 -1.57
N ALA A 75 -5.94 3.41 -0.45
CA ALA A 75 -5.79 2.56 0.72
C ALA A 75 -6.22 1.11 0.43
N ALA A 76 -7.32 0.92 -0.31
CA ALA A 76 -7.78 -0.40 -0.73
C ALA A 76 -6.76 -1.09 -1.65
N ALA A 77 -6.21 -0.37 -2.63
CA ALA A 77 -5.17 -0.90 -3.52
C ALA A 77 -3.89 -1.27 -2.75
N ALA A 78 -3.47 -0.45 -1.78
CA ALA A 78 -2.34 -0.76 -0.92
C ALA A 78 -2.59 -2.00 -0.04
N ALA A 79 -3.80 -2.14 0.51
CA ALA A 79 -4.21 -3.32 1.28
C ALA A 79 -4.21 -4.58 0.42
N GLU A 80 -4.67 -4.52 -0.83
CA GLU A 80 -4.65 -5.64 -1.76
C GLU A 80 -3.21 -6.05 -2.12
N ALA A 81 -2.34 -5.08 -2.41
CA ALA A 81 -0.94 -5.34 -2.73
C ALA A 81 -0.20 -6.01 -1.56
N THR A 82 -0.43 -5.54 -0.32
CA THR A 82 0.17 -6.14 0.88
C THR A 82 -0.39 -7.53 1.16
N ALA A 83 -1.69 -7.76 0.97
CA ALA A 83 -2.29 -9.10 1.09
C ALA A 83 -1.68 -10.10 0.10
N LYS A 84 -1.47 -9.68 -1.15
CA LYS A 84 -0.83 -10.51 -2.17
C LYS A 84 0.63 -10.85 -1.81
N ALA A 85 1.41 -9.85 -1.42
CA ALA A 85 2.79 -10.07 -0.99
C ALA A 85 2.89 -11.03 0.21
N ASN A 86 1.98 -10.91 1.17
CA ASN A 86 1.91 -11.82 2.32
C ASN A 86 1.53 -13.24 1.91
N ALA A 87 0.63 -13.42 0.94
CA ALA A 87 0.27 -14.74 0.42
C ALA A 87 1.46 -15.42 -0.28
N GLU A 88 2.22 -14.68 -1.09
CA GLU A 88 3.43 -15.17 -1.75
C GLU A 88 4.53 -15.53 -0.74
N LEU A 89 4.75 -14.68 0.26
CA LEU A 89 5.69 -14.94 1.35
C LEU A 89 5.30 -16.20 2.13
N LYS A 90 4.01 -16.36 2.45
CA LYS A 90 3.49 -17.53 3.15
C LYS A 90 3.73 -18.81 2.35
N SER A 91 3.44 -18.80 1.05
CA SER A 91 3.69 -19.96 0.16
C SER A 91 5.17 -20.35 0.14
N THR A 92 6.05 -19.35 0.06
CA THR A 92 7.51 -19.55 0.09
C THR A 92 7.96 -20.17 1.42
N LEU A 93 7.51 -19.61 2.55
CA LEU A 93 7.80 -20.13 3.89
C LEU A 93 7.29 -21.56 4.09
N GLU A 94 6.08 -21.88 3.60
CA GLU A 94 5.53 -23.24 3.68
C GLU A 94 6.37 -24.25 2.89
N ASN A 95 6.90 -23.85 1.73
CA ASN A 95 7.80 -24.67 0.95
C ASN A 95 9.16 -24.87 1.66
N ASP A 96 9.75 -23.81 2.18
CA ASP A 96 11.02 -23.87 2.91
C ASP A 96 10.92 -24.77 4.14
N VAL A 97 9.84 -24.64 4.91
CA VAL A 97 9.55 -25.52 6.06
C VAL A 97 9.46 -26.98 5.62
N ARG A 98 8.86 -27.26 4.46
CA ARG A 98 8.75 -28.62 3.93
C ARG A 98 10.13 -29.18 3.55
N VAL A 99 10.96 -28.39 2.86
CA VAL A 99 12.33 -28.78 2.48
C VAL A 99 13.18 -29.03 3.72
N LEU A 100 13.13 -28.14 4.71
CA LEU A 100 13.85 -28.28 5.97
C LEU A 100 13.43 -29.54 6.73
N LYS A 101 12.13 -29.85 6.78
CA LYS A 101 11.64 -31.11 7.38
C LYS A 101 12.25 -32.34 6.72
N TYR A 102 12.35 -32.36 5.39
CA TYR A 102 12.99 -33.48 4.67
C TYR A 102 14.49 -33.57 4.95
N GLN A 103 15.19 -32.43 4.96
CA GLN A 103 16.62 -32.39 5.29
C GLN A 103 16.90 -32.88 6.71
N ILE A 104 16.10 -32.46 7.69
CA ILE A 104 16.20 -32.94 9.08
C ILE A 104 15.97 -34.45 9.14
N ALA A 105 14.94 -34.97 8.45
CA ALA A 105 14.67 -36.40 8.42
C ALA A 105 15.84 -37.19 7.80
N ASN A 106 16.45 -36.67 6.74
CA ASN A 106 17.61 -37.29 6.11
C ASN A 106 18.84 -37.28 7.04
N LEU A 107 19.13 -36.14 7.69
CA LEU A 107 20.24 -36.03 8.65
C LEU A 107 20.06 -36.96 9.84
N LYS A 108 18.83 -37.12 10.35
CA LYS A 108 18.52 -38.10 11.40
C LYS A 108 18.84 -39.53 10.95
N ARG A 109 18.42 -39.93 9.74
CA ARG A 109 18.76 -41.26 9.19
C ARG A 109 20.26 -41.47 9.05
N GLN A 110 20.99 -40.46 8.58
CA GLN A 110 22.45 -40.53 8.48
C GLN A 110 23.10 -40.68 9.86
N LEU A 111 22.63 -39.93 10.85
CA LEU A 111 23.11 -40.02 12.23
C LEU A 111 22.85 -41.41 12.82
N ASP A 112 21.66 -41.97 12.64
CA ASP A 112 21.30 -43.31 13.10
C ASP A 112 22.16 -44.39 12.44
N ALA A 113 22.45 -44.24 11.13
CA ALA A 113 23.34 -45.14 10.40
C ALA A 113 24.78 -45.08 10.92
N VAL A 114 25.30 -43.87 11.18
CA VAL A 114 26.63 -43.67 11.77
C VAL A 114 26.70 -44.24 13.18
N ALA A 115 25.69 -44.00 14.02
CA ALA A 115 25.61 -44.54 15.37
C ALA A 115 25.59 -46.08 15.36
N SER A 116 24.82 -46.68 14.45
CA SER A 116 24.74 -48.13 14.29
C SER A 116 26.06 -48.74 13.80
N ARG A 117 26.75 -48.06 12.87
CA ARG A 117 28.09 -48.46 12.42
C ARG A 117 29.10 -48.40 13.57
N ARG A 118 29.08 -47.33 14.37
CA ARG A 118 29.97 -47.18 15.52
C ARG A 118 29.74 -48.26 16.58
N LYS A 119 28.49 -48.60 16.88
CA LYS A 119 28.15 -49.69 17.81
C LYS A 119 28.74 -51.03 17.37
N ARG A 120 28.62 -51.38 16.08
CA ARG A 120 29.21 -52.60 15.51
C ARG A 120 30.73 -52.62 15.64
N MET A 121 31.40 -51.54 15.23
CA MET A 121 32.86 -51.44 15.36
C MET A 121 33.36 -51.59 16.80
N LEU A 122 32.64 -51.04 17.78
CA LEU A 122 32.98 -51.19 19.19
C LEU A 122 32.79 -52.63 19.67
N ALA A 123 31.74 -53.32 19.22
CA ALA A 123 31.51 -54.73 19.53
C ALA A 123 32.61 -55.62 18.92
N ASP A 124 32.92 -55.43 17.63
CA ASP A 124 33.99 -56.17 16.94
C ASP A 124 35.36 -55.95 17.62
N ALA A 125 35.65 -54.71 18.01
CA ALA A 125 36.89 -54.38 18.71
C ALA A 125 37.00 -55.04 20.10
N GLU A 126 35.89 -55.15 20.83
CA GLU A 126 35.87 -55.82 22.12
C GLU A 126 35.97 -57.35 21.98
N GLU A 127 35.30 -57.94 20.98
CA GLU A 127 35.43 -59.36 20.66
C GLU A 127 36.88 -59.73 20.31
N HIS A 128 37.54 -58.92 19.47
CA HIS A 128 38.96 -59.07 19.17
C HIS A 128 39.84 -58.99 20.42
N ARG A 129 39.55 -58.08 21.37
CA ARG A 129 40.29 -58.00 22.64
C ARG A 129 40.10 -59.24 23.50
N ILE A 130 38.89 -59.79 23.57
CA ILE A 130 38.59 -61.02 24.31
C ILE A 130 39.36 -62.21 23.70
N ILE A 131 39.38 -62.35 22.38
CA ILE A 131 40.12 -63.39 21.68
C ILE A 131 41.63 -63.27 21.96
N MET A 132 42.19 -62.08 21.83
CA MET A 132 43.62 -61.84 22.09
C MET A 132 44.00 -62.14 23.54
N ARG A 133 43.16 -61.78 24.51
CA ARG A 133 43.37 -62.13 25.92
C ARG A 133 43.35 -63.64 26.15
N ARG A 134 42.38 -64.35 25.56
CA ARG A 134 42.27 -65.82 25.68
C ARG A 134 43.48 -66.55 25.10
N ASN A 135 44.01 -66.08 23.97
CA ASN A 135 45.18 -66.67 23.36
C ASN A 135 46.44 -66.43 24.20
N LYS A 136 46.59 -65.23 24.78
CA LYS A 136 47.72 -64.90 25.65
C LYS A 136 47.75 -65.68 26.99
N THR A 137 46.61 -66.17 27.47
CA THR A 137 46.52 -67.00 28.68
C THR A 137 46.71 -68.50 28.43
N ARG A 138 46.85 -68.92 27.17
CA ARG A 138 47.02 -70.32 26.76
C ARG A 138 48.46 -70.71 26.46
N ASP A 139 49.36 -69.72 26.37
CA ASP A 139 50.82 -69.88 26.33
C ASP A 139 51.40 -69.74 27.76
#